data_AF-A0A645GST8-F1
#
_entry.id   AF-A0A645GST8-F1
#
_cell.length_a   1.000
_cell.length_b   1.000
_cell.length_c   1.000
_cell.angle_alpha   90.00
_cell.angle_beta   90.00
_cell.angle_gamma   90.00
#
_symmetry.space_group_name_H-M   'P 1'
#
loop_
_entity.id
_entity.type
_entity.pdbx_description
1 polymer ?
#
loop_
_entity_poly.entity_id
_entity_poly.type
_entity_poly.pdbx_seq_one_letter_code
_entity_poly.pdbx_strand_id
1 'polypeptide(L)'
;MIEIFNRSHYENVLATRVNPQWILNERIPGYETVDKIDHHFWEKRYESINAIERHLHQNGMRILKFFLHVSKEEQKERFLSRIDEPDKNWKFSSADLHARSQWEAYDQAFEEMLEKTSKPHAPWFVIPADKKFFTRVAVGDIILDLFRSLDLRYPPAESPEMLAKAKIELAGE
;
A
#
# COMPACT_ATOMS: atom_id res chain seq x y z
N MET A 1 -5.13 -13.74 8.82
CA MET A 1 -3.79 -13.12 8.74
C MET A 1 -3.97 -11.70 8.24
N ILE A 2 -3.23 -10.72 8.77
CA ILE A 2 -3.24 -9.33 8.29
C ILE A 2 -1.83 -9.04 7.78
N GLU A 3 -1.72 -8.54 6.56
CA GLU A 3 -0.45 -8.14 5.95
C GLU A 3 -0.45 -6.64 5.72
N ILE A 4 0.69 -6.00 6.03
CA ILE A 4 0.88 -4.55 5.86
C ILE A 4 2.05 -4.34 4.90
N PHE A 5 1.76 -3.73 3.76
CA PHE A 5 2.77 -3.34 2.79
C PHE A 5 3.13 -1.87 3.04
N ASN A 6 4.34 -1.62 3.56
CA ASN A 6 4.90 -0.27 3.67
C ASN A 6 5.66 0.05 2.38
N ARG A 7 5.04 0.89 1.53
CA ARG A 7 5.15 0.84 0.06
C ARG A 7 4.58 -0.47 -0.50
N SER A 8 4.49 -0.62 -1.81
CA SER A 8 3.86 -1.80 -2.43
C SER A 8 4.26 -1.93 -3.90
N HIS A 9 3.62 -2.85 -4.64
CA HIS A 9 3.78 -2.99 -6.09
C HIS A 9 3.51 -1.69 -6.87
N TYR A 10 2.80 -0.73 -6.28
CA TYR A 10 2.53 0.59 -6.88
C TYR A 10 3.79 1.44 -7.11
N GLU A 11 4.93 1.15 -6.49
CA GLU A 11 6.21 1.82 -6.85
C GLU A 11 6.56 1.63 -8.34
N ASN A 12 6.06 0.54 -8.95
CA ASN A 12 6.19 0.23 -10.37
C ASN A 12 5.31 1.10 -11.29
N VAL A 13 4.49 1.99 -10.75
CA VAL A 13 3.74 3.00 -11.52
C VAL A 13 3.86 4.39 -10.91
N LEU A 14 4.74 4.55 -9.91
CA LEU A 14 5.04 5.83 -9.26
C LEU A 14 6.50 6.22 -9.50
N ALA A 15 7.42 5.61 -8.75
CA ALA A 15 8.83 6.00 -8.79
C ALA A 15 9.46 5.71 -10.15
N THR A 16 9.11 4.58 -10.77
CA THR A 16 9.51 4.22 -12.13
C THR A 16 8.77 5.02 -13.21
N ARG A 17 7.56 5.54 -12.94
CA ARG A 17 6.83 6.43 -13.86
C ARG A 17 7.52 7.78 -13.96
N VAL A 18 7.96 8.32 -12.83
CA VAL A 18 8.73 9.57 -12.75
C VAL A 18 10.17 9.39 -13.28
N ASN A 19 10.76 8.22 -13.07
CA ASN A 19 12.13 7.89 -13.46
C ASN A 19 12.16 6.63 -14.36
N PRO A 20 11.68 6.70 -15.62
CA PRO A 20 11.52 5.54 -16.50
C PRO A 20 12.83 4.82 -16.83
N GLN A 21 13.97 5.49 -16.72
CA GLN A 21 15.30 4.87 -16.85
C GLN A 21 15.54 3.73 -15.84
N TRP A 22 14.82 3.70 -14.71
CA TRP A 22 14.94 2.62 -13.73
C TRP A 22 14.38 1.28 -14.23
N ILE A 23 13.39 1.31 -15.15
CA ILE A 23 12.80 0.10 -15.74
C ILE A 23 13.83 -0.69 -16.53
N LEU A 24 14.84 -0.03 -17.10
CA LEU A 24 15.89 -0.70 -17.87
C LEU A 24 16.67 -1.70 -17.00
N ASN A 25 16.73 -1.48 -15.69
CA ASN A 25 17.37 -2.38 -14.73
C ASN A 25 16.50 -3.60 -14.38
N GLU A 26 15.19 -3.57 -14.66
CA GLU A 26 14.27 -4.69 -14.46
C GLU A 26 14.43 -5.79 -15.53
N ARG A 27 15.17 -5.50 -16.62
CA ARG A 27 15.47 -6.44 -17.71
C ARG A 27 14.22 -7.08 -18.34
N ILE A 28 13.16 -6.29 -18.50
CA ILE A 28 11.93 -6.73 -19.15
C ILE A 28 12.18 -6.89 -20.65
N PRO A 29 11.94 -8.07 -21.25
CA PRO A 29 12.11 -8.27 -22.68
C PRO A 29 11.30 -7.27 -23.51
N GLY A 30 11.95 -6.60 -24.46
CA GLY A 30 11.33 -5.61 -25.34
C GLY A 30 11.33 -4.18 -24.80
N TYR A 31 11.85 -3.92 -23.59
CA TYR A 31 11.93 -2.58 -22.99
C TYR A 31 13.38 -2.20 -22.64
N GLU A 32 14.29 -2.34 -23.61
CA GLU A 32 15.72 -2.08 -23.43
C GLU A 32 16.11 -0.60 -23.52
N THR A 33 15.20 0.27 -23.99
CA THR A 33 15.41 1.73 -24.08
C THR A 33 14.20 2.49 -23.55
N VAL A 34 14.41 3.71 -23.05
CA VAL A 34 13.34 4.55 -22.49
C VAL A 34 12.28 4.89 -23.53
N ASP A 35 12.65 5.04 -24.81
CA ASP A 35 11.72 5.35 -25.89
C ASP A 35 10.66 4.25 -26.13
N LYS A 36 10.92 3.03 -25.66
CA LYS A 36 9.96 1.92 -25.72
C LYS A 36 8.96 1.92 -24.56
N ILE A 37 9.17 2.75 -23.54
CA ILE A 37 8.32 2.86 -22.36
C ILE A 37 7.23 3.90 -22.64
N ASP A 38 6.30 3.53 -23.52
CA ASP A 38 5.22 4.39 -23.98
C ASP A 38 3.97 4.29 -23.08
N HIS A 39 2.89 4.98 -23.46
CA HIS A 39 1.60 4.91 -22.75
C HIS A 39 1.06 3.47 -22.65
N HIS A 40 1.27 2.63 -23.67
CA HIS A 40 0.78 1.25 -23.68
C HIS A 40 1.46 0.38 -22.62
N PHE A 41 2.75 0.62 -22.35
CA PHE A 41 3.45 -0.03 -21.24
C PHE A 41 2.76 0.22 -19.89
N TRP A 42 2.38 1.48 -19.62
CA TRP A 42 1.77 1.88 -18.36
C TRP A 42 0.34 1.35 -18.22
N GLU A 43 -0.46 1.41 -19.28
CA GLU A 43 -1.80 0.79 -19.29
C GLU A 43 -1.72 -0.70 -18.93
N LYS A 44 -0.77 -1.44 -19.52
CA LYS A 44 -0.55 -2.85 -19.16
C LYS A 44 -0.14 -3.04 -17.70
N ARG A 45 0.65 -2.14 -17.11
CA ARG A 45 0.97 -2.20 -15.67
C ARG A 45 -0.30 -2.02 -14.83
N TYR A 46 -1.14 -1.03 -15.13
CA TYR A 46 -2.39 -0.84 -14.42
C TYR A 46 -3.35 -2.02 -14.58
N GLU A 47 -3.47 -2.59 -15.79
CA GLU A 47 -4.24 -3.81 -16.03
C GLU A 47 -3.74 -4.98 -15.19
N SER A 48 -2.42 -5.18 -15.14
CA SER A 48 -1.79 -6.25 -14.37
C SER A 48 -2.03 -6.09 -12.86
N ILE A 49 -1.89 -4.87 -12.34
CA ILE A 49 -2.17 -4.54 -10.94
C ILE A 49 -3.63 -4.86 -10.61
N ASN A 50 -4.57 -4.35 -11.41
CA ASN A 50 -5.99 -4.60 -11.22
C ASN A 50 -6.33 -6.09 -11.32
N ALA A 51 -5.65 -6.85 -12.19
CA ALA A 51 -5.87 -8.29 -12.32
C ALA A 51 -5.42 -9.07 -11.09
N ILE A 52 -4.25 -8.74 -10.52
CA ILE A 52 -3.75 -9.38 -9.29
C ILE A 52 -4.67 -9.04 -8.11
N GLU A 53 -5.06 -7.77 -7.94
CA GLU A 53 -5.94 -7.36 -6.84
C GLU A 53 -7.31 -8.02 -6.93
N ARG A 54 -7.88 -8.11 -8.14
CA ARG A 54 -9.13 -8.84 -8.39
C ARG A 54 -9.00 -10.33 -8.06
N HIS A 55 -7.92 -10.97 -8.48
CA HIS A 55 -7.65 -12.37 -8.19
C HIS A 55 -7.59 -12.61 -6.67
N LEU A 56 -6.80 -11.80 -5.95
CA LEU A 56 -6.70 -11.90 -4.49
C LEU A 56 -8.05 -11.69 -3.82
N HIS A 57 -8.83 -10.70 -4.26
CA HIS A 57 -10.15 -10.42 -3.70
C HIS A 57 -11.13 -11.59 -3.86
N GLN A 58 -11.14 -12.22 -5.04
CA GLN A 58 -11.97 -13.39 -5.34
C GLN A 58 -11.60 -14.60 -4.47
N ASN A 59 -10.36 -14.66 -3.99
CA ASN A 59 -9.86 -15.72 -3.09
C ASN A 59 -9.98 -15.33 -1.60
N GLY A 60 -10.80 -14.34 -1.27
CA GLY A 60 -11.13 -13.99 0.11
C GLY A 60 -10.24 -12.92 0.74
N MET A 61 -9.21 -12.43 0.05
CA MET A 61 -8.43 -11.29 0.53
C MET A 61 -9.29 -10.02 0.49
N ARG A 62 -9.13 -9.15 1.48
CA ARG A 62 -9.73 -7.81 1.46
C ARG A 62 -8.60 -6.79 1.40
N ILE A 63 -8.70 -5.87 0.45
CA ILE A 63 -7.61 -4.96 0.08
C ILE A 63 -8.06 -3.53 0.39
N LEU A 64 -7.30 -2.83 1.21
CA LEU A 64 -7.44 -1.40 1.46
C LEU A 64 -6.13 -0.73 1.08
N LYS A 65 -6.19 0.34 0.27
CA LYS A 65 -5.02 1.07 -0.21
C LYS A 65 -5.08 2.50 0.28
N PHE A 66 -4.02 2.98 0.92
CA PHE A 66 -3.98 4.31 1.54
C PHE A 66 -2.90 5.17 0.91
N PHE A 67 -3.29 6.27 0.30
CA PHE A 67 -2.36 7.33 -0.10
C PHE A 67 -2.33 8.39 1.00
N LEU A 68 -1.21 8.49 1.71
CA LEU A 68 -1.02 9.48 2.75
C LEU A 68 -0.57 10.80 2.11
N HIS A 69 -1.53 11.66 1.80
CA HIS A 69 -1.32 12.90 1.06
C HIS A 69 -0.79 14.01 1.98
N VAL A 70 0.52 14.24 1.92
CA VAL A 70 1.21 15.30 2.67
C VAL A 70 1.45 16.51 1.77
N SER A 71 1.21 17.71 2.28
CA SER A 71 1.51 18.94 1.55
C SER A 71 3.01 19.13 1.35
N LYS A 72 3.36 19.90 0.32
CA LYS A 72 4.74 20.25 0.02
C LYS A 72 5.36 21.07 1.16
N GLU A 73 4.56 21.86 1.84
CA GLU A 73 4.90 22.70 3.00
C GLU A 73 5.20 21.83 4.21
N GLU A 74 4.27 20.95 4.62
CA GLU A 74 4.49 20.05 5.75
C GLU A 74 5.70 19.14 5.53
N GLN A 75 5.90 18.62 4.31
CA GLN A 75 7.08 17.79 4.02
C GLN A 75 8.39 18.57 4.26
N LYS A 76 8.43 19.86 3.87
CA LYS A 76 9.60 20.73 4.12
C LYS A 76 9.88 20.85 5.61
N GLU A 77 8.85 21.17 6.40
CA GLU A 77 8.98 21.32 7.85
C GLU A 77 9.46 20.03 8.52
N ARG A 78 8.93 18.88 8.08
CA ARG A 78 9.38 17.55 8.56
C ARG A 78 10.83 17.26 8.20
N PHE A 79 11.31 17.66 7.02
CA PHE A 79 12.70 17.46 6.64
C PHE A 79 13.63 18.35 7.45
N LEU A 80 13.28 19.62 7.64
CA LEU A 80 14.06 20.54 8.49
C LEU A 80 14.15 20.01 9.93
N SER A 81 13.03 19.63 10.55
CA SER A 81 13.03 19.00 11.89
C SER A 81 13.89 17.73 11.98
N ARG A 82 13.99 16.94 10.90
CA ARG A 82 14.86 15.75 10.89
C ARG A 82 16.34 16.08 10.79
N ILE A 83 16.70 17.23 10.22
CA ILE A 83 18.07 17.72 10.08
C ILE A 83 18.53 18.43 11.35
N ASP A 84 17.62 19.21 11.95
CA ASP A 84 17.91 20.03 13.13
C ASP A 84 17.95 19.20 14.43
N GLU A 85 17.38 18.00 14.44
CA GLU A 85 17.35 17.09 15.59
C GLU A 85 18.33 15.91 15.39
N PRO A 86 19.50 15.89 16.06
CA PRO A 86 20.54 14.89 15.84
C PRO A 86 20.06 13.43 15.92
N ASP A 87 19.16 13.11 16.85
CA ASP A 87 18.59 11.77 17.05
C ASP A 87 17.68 11.31 15.88
N LYS A 88 17.30 12.23 14.99
CA LYS A 88 16.47 11.97 13.80
C LYS A 88 17.25 12.00 12.49
N ASN A 89 18.52 12.45 12.49
CA ASN A 89 19.33 12.58 11.28
C ASN A 89 19.42 11.27 10.48
N TRP A 90 19.44 10.11 11.15
CA TRP A 90 19.44 8.80 10.50
C TRP A 90 18.21 8.51 9.63
N LYS A 91 17.10 9.26 9.82
CA LYS A 91 15.86 9.16 9.04
C LYS A 91 15.81 10.09 7.83
N PHE A 92 16.86 10.89 7.61
CA PHE A 92 16.95 11.80 6.49
C PHE A 92 17.88 11.21 5.42
N SER A 93 17.43 11.23 4.17
CA SER A 93 18.26 10.89 3.02
C SER A 93 18.34 12.09 2.08
N SER A 94 19.53 12.41 1.59
CA SER A 94 19.69 13.45 0.56
C SER A 94 18.94 13.11 -0.74
N ALA A 95 18.70 11.82 -1.02
CA ALA A 95 17.88 11.38 -2.14
C ALA A 95 16.43 11.87 -2.07
N ASP A 96 15.91 12.12 -0.85
CA ASP A 96 14.56 12.63 -0.64
C ASP A 96 14.39 14.05 -1.22
N LEU A 97 15.48 14.84 -1.30
CA LEU A 97 15.47 16.16 -1.92
C LEU A 97 15.33 16.08 -3.44
N HIS A 98 15.92 15.05 -4.06
CA HIS A 98 15.79 14.83 -5.49
C HIS A 98 14.36 14.43 -5.85
N ALA A 99 13.77 13.48 -5.11
CA ALA A 99 12.36 13.12 -5.28
C ALA A 99 11.44 14.34 -5.06
N ARG A 100 11.74 15.17 -4.05
CA ARG A 100 11.00 16.42 -3.80
C ARG A 100 11.09 17.42 -4.95
N SER A 101 12.21 17.50 -5.67
CA SER A 101 12.30 18.37 -6.87
C SER A 101 11.40 17.90 -8.02
N GLN A 102 10.98 16.63 -8.01
CA GLN A 102 10.08 16.02 -9.00
C GLN A 102 8.61 16.03 -8.54
N TRP A 103 8.22 16.94 -7.63
CA TRP A 103 6.90 16.96 -6.99
C TRP A 103 5.73 16.86 -7.98
N GLU A 104 5.73 17.69 -9.02
CA GLU A 104 4.64 17.73 -10.02
C GLU A 104 4.54 16.43 -10.83
N ALA A 105 5.68 15.79 -11.13
CA ALA A 105 5.69 14.51 -11.82
C ALA A 105 5.14 13.38 -10.94
N TYR A 106 5.45 13.40 -9.64
CA TYR A 106 4.85 12.47 -8.69
C TYR A 106 3.35 12.71 -8.52
N ASP A 107 2.91 13.96 -8.47
CA ASP A 107 1.49 14.32 -8.36
C ASP A 107 0.70 13.74 -9.53
N GLN A 108 1.16 13.98 -10.77
CA GLN A 108 0.57 13.41 -11.97
C GLN A 108 0.56 11.87 -11.97
N ALA A 109 1.66 11.24 -11.53
CA ALA A 109 1.72 9.78 -11.43
C ALA A 109 0.74 9.22 -10.38
N PHE A 110 0.57 9.91 -9.24
CA PHE A 110 -0.43 9.54 -8.24
C PHE A 110 -1.84 9.69 -8.77
N GLU A 111 -2.18 10.81 -9.42
CA GLU A 111 -3.50 11.04 -10.02
C GLU A 111 -3.87 9.93 -11.00
N GLU A 112 -2.98 9.64 -11.96
CA GLU A 112 -3.19 8.59 -12.97
C GLU A 112 -3.33 7.21 -12.31
N MET A 113 -2.44 6.87 -11.36
CA MET A 113 -2.51 5.61 -10.63
C MET A 113 -3.84 5.45 -9.88
N LEU A 114 -4.29 6.49 -9.17
CA LEU A 114 -5.53 6.49 -8.40
C LEU A 114 -6.74 6.28 -9.31
N GLU A 115 -6.81 7.02 -10.43
CA GLU A 115 -7.87 6.89 -11.44
C GLU A 115 -7.92 5.47 -12.02
N LYS A 116 -6.77 4.94 -12.43
CA LYS A 116 -6.69 3.65 -13.14
C LYS A 116 -6.91 2.45 -12.23
N THR A 117 -6.60 2.56 -10.93
CA THR A 117 -6.53 1.40 -10.02
C THR A 117 -7.46 1.44 -8.82
N SER A 118 -8.19 2.53 -8.57
CA SER A 118 -9.24 2.51 -7.55
C SER A 118 -10.46 1.74 -8.06
N LYS A 119 -10.74 0.56 -7.47
CA LYS A 119 -11.86 -0.31 -7.86
C LYS A 119 -12.68 -0.70 -6.62
N PRO A 120 -13.97 -1.05 -6.75
CA PRO A 120 -14.80 -1.43 -5.60
C PRO A 120 -14.23 -2.59 -4.76
N HIS A 121 -13.51 -3.53 -5.39
CA HIS A 121 -12.90 -4.69 -4.71
C HIS A 121 -11.53 -4.39 -4.07
N ALA A 122 -10.91 -3.26 -4.43
CA ALA A 122 -9.64 -2.78 -3.93
C ALA A 122 -9.62 -1.23 -4.02
N PRO A 123 -10.31 -0.53 -3.10
CA PRO A 123 -10.43 0.92 -3.13
C PRO A 123 -9.14 1.62 -2.67
N TRP A 124 -8.89 2.79 -3.26
CA TRP A 124 -7.94 3.77 -2.73
C TRP A 124 -8.63 4.79 -1.82
N PHE A 125 -7.95 5.14 -0.73
CA PHE A 125 -8.32 6.22 0.17
C PHE A 125 -7.21 7.26 0.20
N VAL A 126 -7.53 8.49 -0.17
CA VAL A 126 -6.62 9.64 -0.06
C VAL A 126 -6.80 10.25 1.33
N ILE A 127 -5.77 10.10 2.17
CA ILE A 127 -5.82 10.52 3.58
C ILE A 127 -4.95 11.77 3.77
N PRO A 128 -5.52 12.91 4.21
CA PRO A 128 -4.73 14.07 4.61
C PRO A 128 -3.69 13.70 5.68
N ALA A 129 -2.42 13.91 5.34
CA ALA A 129 -1.28 13.40 6.11
C ALA A 129 -0.49 14.48 6.86
N ASP A 130 -0.94 15.73 6.82
CA ASP A 130 -0.26 16.84 7.50
C ASP A 130 -0.35 16.70 9.02
N LYS A 131 -1.54 16.36 9.52
CA LYS A 131 -1.76 16.11 10.96
C LYS A 131 -1.72 14.62 11.26
N LYS A 132 -0.59 14.13 11.77
CA LYS A 132 -0.37 12.70 12.10
C LYS A 132 -1.48 12.06 12.93
N PHE A 133 -2.05 12.78 13.90
CA PHE A 133 -3.17 12.27 14.72
C PHE A 133 -4.40 11.96 13.84
N PHE A 134 -4.81 12.91 13.01
CA PHE A 134 -5.97 12.74 12.12
C PHE A 134 -5.74 11.59 11.13
N THR A 135 -4.55 11.50 10.53
CA THR A 135 -4.19 10.41 9.62
C THR A 135 -4.36 9.04 10.26
N ARG A 136 -3.91 8.89 11.52
CA ARG A 136 -4.03 7.63 12.26
C ARG A 136 -5.48 7.27 12.56
N VAL A 137 -6.28 8.25 12.97
CA VAL A 137 -7.71 8.06 13.25
C VAL A 137 -8.44 7.65 11.97
N ALA A 138 -8.24 8.38 10.87
CA ALA A 138 -8.91 8.10 9.59
C ALA A 138 -8.58 6.70 9.04
N VAL A 139 -7.30 6.30 9.03
CA VAL A 139 -6.89 4.96 8.61
C VAL A 139 -7.49 3.88 9.53
N GLY A 140 -7.46 4.11 10.85
CA GLY A 140 -8.03 3.18 11.82
C GLY A 140 -9.53 2.96 11.66
N ASP A 141 -10.28 4.04 11.40
CA ASP A 141 -11.73 4.00 11.20
C ASP A 141 -12.12 3.20 9.95
N ILE A 142 -11.42 3.44 8.83
CA ILE A 142 -11.63 2.70 7.57
C ILE A 142 -11.35 1.19 7.75
N ILE A 143 -10.28 0.83 8.47
CA ILE A 143 -9.97 -0.58 8.78
C ILE A 143 -11.05 -1.19 9.67
N LEU A 144 -11.51 -0.46 10.68
CA LEU A 144 -12.55 -0.92 11.60
C LEU A 144 -13.87 -1.18 10.87
N ASP A 145 -14.25 -0.32 9.94
CA ASP A 145 -15.44 -0.50 9.12
C ASP A 145 -15.37 -1.75 8.24
N LEU A 146 -14.20 -2.04 7.67
CA LEU A 146 -13.99 -3.30 6.97
C LEU A 146 -14.20 -4.49 7.93
N PHE A 147 -13.59 -4.50 9.11
CA PHE A 147 -13.78 -5.61 10.06
C PHE A 147 -15.22 -5.78 10.53
N ARG A 148 -15.95 -4.68 10.74
CA ARG A 148 -17.39 -4.72 11.05
C ARG A 148 -18.20 -5.35 9.93
N SER A 149 -17.85 -5.07 8.67
CA SER A 149 -18.55 -5.63 7.51
C SER A 149 -18.38 -7.14 7.33
N LEU A 150 -17.37 -7.74 7.97
CA LEU A 150 -17.05 -9.17 7.83
C LEU A 150 -17.76 -10.08 8.85
N ASP A 151 -18.52 -9.53 9.80
CA ASP A 151 -19.21 -10.28 10.88
C ASP A 151 -18.29 -11.33 11.55
N LEU A 152 -17.08 -10.90 11.91
CA LEU A 152 -16.08 -11.78 12.51
C LEU A 152 -16.53 -12.23 13.91
N ARG A 153 -16.57 -13.54 14.14
CA ARG A 153 -16.95 -14.16 15.41
C ARG A 153 -15.90 -15.17 15.87
N TYR A 154 -15.81 -15.37 17.18
CA TYR A 154 -15.07 -16.51 17.71
C TYR A 154 -15.70 -17.82 17.22
N PRO A 155 -14.90 -18.86 16.93
CA PRO A 155 -15.42 -20.19 16.67
C PRO A 155 -16.32 -20.65 17.83
N PRO A 156 -17.39 -21.39 17.55
CA PRO A 156 -18.20 -21.99 18.61
C PRO A 156 -17.33 -22.94 19.44
N ALA A 157 -17.60 -23.00 20.75
CA ALA A 157 -16.97 -23.99 21.60
C ALA A 157 -17.50 -25.39 21.25
N GLU A 158 -16.62 -26.40 21.33
CA GLU A 158 -17.02 -27.81 21.28
C GLU A 158 -17.95 -28.15 22.45
N SER A 159 -18.84 -29.12 22.25
CA SER A 159 -19.75 -29.53 23.32
C SER A 159 -18.96 -30.14 24.50
N PRO A 160 -19.48 -30.03 25.75
CA PRO A 160 -18.85 -30.67 26.90
C PRO A 160 -18.58 -32.17 26.71
N GLU A 161 -19.46 -32.85 25.96
CA GLU A 161 -19.35 -34.28 25.63
C GLU A 161 -18.20 -34.55 24.67
N MET A 162 -18.02 -33.73 23.63
CA MET A 162 -16.89 -33.85 22.70
C MET A 162 -15.56 -33.56 23.40
N LEU A 163 -15.53 -32.56 24.27
CA LEU A 163 -14.37 -32.25 25.10
C LEU A 163 -14.04 -33.38 26.08
N ALA A 164 -15.06 -34.05 26.65
CA ALA A 164 -14.87 -35.21 27.52
C ALA A 164 -14.31 -36.41 26.73
N LYS A 165 -14.84 -36.70 25.54
CA LYS A 165 -14.32 -37.76 24.65
C LYS A 165 -12.87 -37.50 24.24
N ALA A 166 -12.55 -36.28 23.81
CA ALA A 166 -11.18 -35.91 23.44
C ALA A 166 -10.19 -36.05 24.60
N LYS A 167 -10.62 -35.76 25.85
CA LYS A 167 -9.81 -35.98 27.04
C LYS A 167 -9.50 -37.46 27.29
N ILE A 168 -10.48 -38.34 27.10
CA ILE A 168 -10.31 -39.78 27.25
C ILE A 168 -9.33 -40.29 26.18
N GLU A 169 -9.52 -39.90 24.92
CA GLU A 169 -8.66 -40.29 23.80
C GLU A 169 -7.20 -39.86 23.98
N LEU A 170 -6.96 -38.65 24.50
CA LEU A 170 -5.62 -38.13 24.79
C LEU A 170 -4.96 -38.76 26.03
N ALA A 171 -5.76 -39.29 26.97
CA ALA A 171 -5.25 -39.94 28.18
C ALA A 171 -4.74 -41.37 27.93
N GLY A 172 -4.98 -41.94 26.75
CA GLY A 172 -4.46 -43.24 26.34
C GLY A 172 -5.13 -44.44 27.01
N GLU A 173 -6.40 -44.30 27.44
CA GLU A 173 -7.26 -45.42 27.85
C GLU A 173 -8.01 -46.05 26.67
#